data_AF-A0A916H2K8-F1
#
_entry.id   AF-A0A916H2K8-F1
#
_cell.length_a   1.000
_cell.length_b   1.000
_cell.length_c   1.000
_cell.angle_alpha   90.00
_cell.angle_beta   90.00
_cell.angle_gamma   90.00
#
_symmetry.space_group_name_H-M   'P 1'
#
loop_
_entity.id
_entity.type
_entity.pdbx_description
1 polymer ?
#
loop_
_entity_poly.entity_id
_entity_poly.type
_entity_poly.pdbx_seq_one_letter_code
_entity_poly.pdbx_strand_id
1 'polypeptide(L)'
;MSEDEFGTVQEGAAVREGVRLGIRDALSRDIDRTSLRTVRRLGVAALLGVASACAAVALFARGSVDQIDPMHLAICAAVWSGVLVVVYAFVLLRIGSDRFPVAQASALALSGLAIAAVMGIACPHPMMLEWWVGTPIGALAQNQLGLEASTLCLGLCLAVIAGGVASFLAISIGWVVPGAILSASLLFVIIWPAFAVQSLGSTEPTLISWTVGLALGSTIGVAIPLAVRRVLPRLRTPA
;
A
#
# COMPACT_ATOMS: atom_id res chain seq x y z
N MET A 1 -55.51 -23.26 -41.05
CA MET A 1 -54.90 -22.35 -40.05
C MET A 1 -56.04 -21.54 -39.47
N SER A 2 -56.52 -21.97 -38.31
CA SER A 2 -57.61 -21.32 -37.59
C SER A 2 -57.11 -20.00 -37.01
N GLU A 3 -58.00 -19.00 -36.90
CA GLU A 3 -57.68 -17.69 -36.30
C GLU A 3 -57.10 -17.82 -34.88
N ASP A 4 -57.44 -18.89 -34.15
CA ASP A 4 -56.87 -19.23 -32.84
C ASP A 4 -55.36 -19.54 -32.87
N GLU A 5 -54.86 -20.08 -33.98
CA GLU A 5 -53.44 -20.43 -34.12
C GLU A 5 -52.56 -19.18 -34.36
N PHE A 6 -53.13 -18.13 -34.95
CA PHE A 6 -52.44 -16.85 -35.16
C PHE A 6 -52.32 -16.02 -33.87
N GLY A 7 -53.35 -16.04 -33.02
CA GLY A 7 -53.37 -15.32 -31.75
C GLY A 7 -52.30 -15.81 -30.76
N THR A 8 -52.11 -17.12 -30.65
CA THR A 8 -51.12 -17.73 -29.73
C THR A 8 -49.66 -17.43 -30.10
N VAL A 9 -49.36 -17.32 -31.41
CA VAL A 9 -48.03 -16.95 -31.90
C VAL A 9 -47.72 -15.47 -31.63
N GLN A 10 -48.72 -14.60 -31.78
CA GLN A 10 -48.57 -13.16 -31.57
C GLN A 10 -48.41 -12.81 -30.08
N GLU A 11 -49.14 -13.51 -29.20
CA GLU A 11 -49.02 -13.36 -27.75
C GLU A 11 -47.66 -13.86 -27.24
N GLY A 12 -47.17 -14.98 -27.77
CA GLY A 12 -45.84 -15.50 -27.45
C GLY A 12 -44.69 -14.57 -27.86
N ALA A 13 -44.82 -13.85 -28.97
CA ALA A 13 -43.83 -12.86 -29.41
C ALA A 13 -43.81 -11.62 -28.49
N ALA A 14 -44.97 -11.15 -28.05
CA ALA A 14 -45.09 -10.02 -27.14
C ALA A 14 -44.47 -10.31 -25.76
N VAL A 15 -44.71 -11.51 -25.21
CA VAL A 15 -44.12 -11.94 -23.94
C VAL A 15 -42.59 -12.04 -24.04
N ARG A 16 -42.08 -12.57 -25.16
CA ARG A 16 -40.64 -12.74 -25.37
C ARG A 16 -39.91 -11.39 -25.49
N GLU A 17 -40.51 -10.41 -26.16
CA GLU A 17 -39.95 -9.05 -26.25
C GLU A 17 -40.05 -8.30 -24.91
N GLY A 18 -41.12 -8.49 -24.15
CA GLY A 18 -41.26 -7.96 -22.78
C GLY A 18 -40.16 -8.46 -21.84
N VAL A 19 -39.87 -9.77 -21.86
CA VAL A 19 -38.78 -10.36 -21.08
C VAL A 19 -37.42 -9.80 -21.52
N ARG A 20 -37.18 -9.66 -22.82
CA ARG A 20 -35.95 -9.10 -23.37
C ARG A 20 -35.71 -7.65 -22.91
N LEU A 21 -36.74 -6.80 -22.98
CA LEU A 21 -36.67 -5.42 -22.51
C LEU A 21 -36.46 -5.35 -21.00
N GLY A 22 -37.15 -6.20 -20.23
CA GLY A 22 -36.98 -6.30 -18.78
C GLY A 22 -35.55 -6.69 -18.37
N ILE A 23 -34.94 -7.67 -19.05
CA ILE A 23 -33.54 -8.07 -18.82
C ILE A 23 -32.58 -6.92 -19.17
N ARG A 24 -32.80 -6.24 -20.30
CA ARG A 24 -31.93 -5.13 -20.73
C ARG A 24 -31.98 -3.95 -19.77
N ASP A 25 -33.17 -3.59 -19.29
CA ASP A 25 -33.35 -2.51 -18.31
C ASP A 25 -32.83 -2.90 -16.92
N ALA A 26 -32.97 -4.15 -16.51
CA ALA A 26 -32.33 -4.64 -15.29
C ALA A 26 -30.79 -4.56 -15.38
N LEU A 27 -30.21 -4.92 -16.54
CA LEU A 27 -28.77 -4.82 -16.79
C LEU A 27 -28.28 -3.38 -16.80
N SER A 28 -28.98 -2.45 -17.47
CA SER A 28 -28.57 -1.05 -17.51
C SER A 28 -28.59 -0.41 -16.12
N ARG A 29 -29.64 -0.68 -15.33
CA ARG A 29 -29.72 -0.19 -13.94
C ARG A 29 -28.62 -0.77 -13.05
N ASP A 30 -28.20 -2.01 -13.27
CA ASP A 30 -27.10 -2.61 -12.51
C ASP A 30 -25.74 -2.06 -12.94
N ILE A 31 -25.53 -1.83 -14.24
CA ILE A 31 -24.33 -1.14 -14.78
C ILE A 31 -24.23 0.29 -14.22
N ASP A 32 -25.33 1.04 -14.17
CA ASP A 32 -25.33 2.41 -13.65
C ASP A 32 -25.03 2.44 -12.14
N ARG A 33 -25.61 1.51 -11.37
CA ARG A 33 -25.36 1.41 -9.92
C ARG A 33 -23.93 0.98 -9.60
N THR A 34 -23.39 0.02 -10.37
CA THR A 34 -22.00 -0.44 -10.22
C THR A 34 -21.01 0.63 -10.66
N SER A 35 -21.32 1.37 -11.73
CA SER A 35 -20.56 2.54 -12.21
C SER A 35 -20.50 3.65 -11.15
N LEU A 36 -21.65 4.09 -10.61
CA LEU A 36 -21.70 5.14 -9.59
C LEU A 36 -20.91 4.77 -8.32
N ARG A 37 -21.03 3.52 -7.85
CA ARG A 37 -20.28 3.03 -6.68
C ARG A 37 -18.77 3.01 -6.96
N THR A 38 -18.38 2.61 -8.15
CA THR A 38 -16.96 2.58 -8.57
C THR A 38 -16.39 3.99 -8.63
N VAL A 39 -17.10 4.93 -9.28
CA VAL A 39 -16.73 6.34 -9.35
C VAL A 39 -16.59 6.93 -7.94
N ARG A 40 -17.56 6.68 -7.05
CA ARG A 40 -17.49 7.17 -5.66
C ARG A 40 -16.27 6.61 -4.91
N ARG A 41 -15.96 5.32 -5.08
CA ARG A 41 -14.78 4.69 -4.45
C ARG A 41 -13.48 5.25 -5.00
N LEU A 42 -13.40 5.48 -6.31
CA LEU A 42 -12.25 6.13 -6.93
C LEU A 42 -12.07 7.58 -6.42
N GLY A 43 -13.17 8.32 -6.27
CA GLY A 43 -13.14 9.65 -5.64
C GLY A 43 -12.61 9.61 -4.21
N VAL A 44 -13.06 8.66 -3.39
CA VAL A 44 -12.54 8.47 -2.02
C VAL A 44 -11.07 8.05 -2.03
N ALA A 45 -10.67 7.14 -2.93
CA ALA A 45 -9.27 6.73 -3.09
C ALA A 45 -8.37 7.92 -3.46
N ALA A 46 -8.84 8.79 -4.36
CA ALA A 46 -8.14 10.00 -4.75
C ALA A 46 -7.92 10.93 -3.56
N LEU A 47 -8.99 11.22 -2.81
CA LEU A 47 -8.92 12.07 -1.61
C LEU A 47 -7.98 11.50 -0.55
N LEU A 48 -8.08 10.20 -0.24
CA LEU A 48 -7.21 9.55 0.74
C LEU A 48 -5.75 9.52 0.28
N GLY A 49 -5.50 9.26 -1.00
CA GLY A 49 -4.15 9.24 -1.56
C GLY A 49 -3.47 10.60 -1.50
N VAL A 50 -4.17 11.66 -1.92
CA VAL A 50 -3.67 13.04 -1.84
C VAL A 50 -3.47 13.47 -0.38
N ALA A 51 -4.45 13.26 0.49
CA ALA A 51 -4.33 13.63 1.90
C ALA A 51 -3.17 12.89 2.60
N SER A 52 -3.00 11.60 2.32
CA SER A 52 -1.90 10.80 2.86
C SER A 52 -0.53 11.27 2.34
N ALA A 53 -0.42 11.59 1.04
CA ALA A 53 0.81 12.13 0.47
C ALA A 53 1.18 13.48 1.12
N CYS A 54 0.22 14.40 1.24
CA CYS A 54 0.44 15.69 1.90
C CYS A 54 0.85 15.52 3.37
N ALA A 55 0.16 14.67 4.11
CA ALA A 55 0.48 14.40 5.51
C ALA A 55 1.87 13.79 5.67
N ALA A 56 2.24 12.87 4.78
CA ALA A 56 3.53 12.21 4.84
C ALA A 56 4.68 13.15 4.42
N VAL A 57 4.49 13.98 3.38
CA VAL A 57 5.48 15.03 3.05
C VAL A 57 5.61 16.02 4.20
N ALA A 58 4.52 16.49 4.80
CA ALA A 58 4.57 17.40 5.94
C ALA A 58 5.30 16.78 7.16
N LEU A 59 5.11 15.47 7.38
CA LEU A 59 5.78 14.74 8.45
C LEU A 59 7.29 14.58 8.18
N PHE A 60 7.66 14.14 6.98
CA PHE A 60 9.04 13.74 6.68
C PHE A 60 9.92 14.89 6.17
N ALA A 61 9.34 15.97 5.67
CA ALA A 61 10.08 17.17 5.28
C ALA A 61 10.31 18.14 6.46
N ARG A 62 9.75 17.88 7.65
CA ARG A 62 9.71 18.84 8.78
C ARG A 62 11.07 19.44 9.14
N GLY A 63 12.16 18.67 9.03
CA GLY A 63 13.53 19.15 9.31
C GLY A 63 14.23 19.84 8.15
N SER A 64 13.67 19.78 6.94
CA SER A 64 14.32 20.20 5.70
C SER A 64 13.49 21.15 4.83
N VAL A 65 12.29 21.54 5.26
CA VAL A 65 11.40 22.45 4.50
C VAL A 65 12.10 23.75 4.09
N ASP A 66 12.92 24.32 4.97
CA ASP A 66 13.60 25.60 4.70
C ASP A 66 14.84 25.46 3.79
N GLN A 67 15.35 24.23 3.62
CA GLN A 67 16.58 23.95 2.87
C GLN A 67 16.31 23.37 1.48
N ILE A 68 15.11 22.81 1.26
CA ILE A 68 14.75 22.14 0.01
C ILE A 68 13.93 23.09 -0.86
N ASP A 69 14.26 23.13 -2.15
CA ASP A 69 13.46 23.83 -3.16
C ASP A 69 12.00 23.31 -3.17
N PRO A 70 11.00 24.18 -2.96
CA PRO A 70 9.58 23.82 -2.97
C PRO A 70 9.12 23.05 -4.21
N MET A 71 9.75 23.28 -5.36
CA MET A 71 9.43 22.56 -6.60
C MET A 71 9.75 21.06 -6.49
N HIS A 72 10.86 20.69 -5.85
CA HIS A 72 11.23 19.30 -5.65
C HIS A 72 10.24 18.59 -4.71
N LEU A 73 9.84 19.25 -3.62
CA LEU A 73 8.81 18.73 -2.71
C LEU A 73 7.46 18.55 -3.40
N ALA A 74 7.07 19.49 -4.26
CA ALA A 74 5.83 19.41 -5.03
C ALA A 74 5.83 18.23 -6.02
N ILE A 75 6.94 17.99 -6.73
CA ILE A 75 7.09 16.85 -7.64
C ILE A 75 7.02 15.54 -6.86
N CYS A 76 7.74 15.43 -5.73
CA CYS A 76 7.68 14.25 -4.86
C CYS A 76 6.27 14.00 -4.34
N ALA A 77 5.57 15.04 -3.86
CA ALA A 77 4.19 14.94 -3.40
C ALA A 77 3.25 14.49 -4.53
N ALA A 78 3.40 15.03 -5.74
CA ALA A 78 2.58 14.67 -6.89
C ALA A 78 2.77 13.19 -7.28
N VAL A 79 4.02 12.74 -7.43
CA VAL A 79 4.35 11.35 -7.75
C VAL A 79 3.84 10.41 -6.65
N TRP A 80 4.06 10.75 -5.38
CA TRP A 80 3.64 9.92 -4.26
C TRP A 80 2.12 9.84 -4.15
N SER A 81 1.43 10.96 -4.38
CA SER A 81 -0.03 10.99 -4.41
C SER A 81 -0.58 10.04 -5.47
N GLY A 82 -0.04 10.04 -6.69
CA GLY A 82 -0.43 9.10 -7.74
C GLY A 82 -0.29 7.63 -7.31
N VAL A 83 0.84 7.26 -6.72
CA VAL A 83 1.07 5.90 -6.19
C VAL A 83 0.04 5.56 -5.11
N LEU A 84 -0.19 6.44 -4.15
CA LEU A 84 -1.13 6.20 -3.05
C LEU A 84 -2.57 6.12 -3.54
N VAL A 85 -2.99 6.97 -4.49
CA VAL A 85 -4.34 6.89 -5.09
C VAL A 85 -4.56 5.52 -5.72
N VAL A 86 -3.58 5.01 -6.47
CA VAL A 86 -3.67 3.67 -7.10
C VAL A 86 -3.75 2.58 -6.03
N VAL A 87 -2.94 2.66 -4.97
CA VAL A 87 -2.94 1.67 -3.87
C VAL A 87 -4.26 1.70 -3.11
N TYR A 88 -4.77 2.88 -2.75
CA TYR A 88 -6.08 3.02 -2.12
C TYR A 88 -7.21 2.54 -3.04
N ALA A 89 -7.10 2.78 -4.35
CA ALA A 89 -8.06 2.27 -5.33
C ALA A 89 -8.07 0.74 -5.32
N PHE A 90 -6.92 0.07 -5.31
CA PHE A 90 -6.86 -1.39 -5.20
C PHE A 90 -7.52 -1.90 -3.91
N VAL A 91 -7.32 -1.23 -2.78
CA VAL A 91 -7.93 -1.61 -1.50
C VAL A 91 -9.44 -1.38 -1.50
N LEU A 92 -9.92 -0.23 -1.98
CA LEU A 92 -11.34 0.15 -1.95
C LEU A 92 -12.18 -0.56 -3.03
N LEU A 93 -11.61 -0.83 -4.20
CA LEU A 93 -12.28 -1.57 -5.28
C LEU A 93 -12.40 -3.07 -4.98
N ARG A 94 -11.66 -3.59 -4.00
CA ARG A 94 -11.69 -5.00 -3.57
C ARG A 94 -13.06 -5.50 -3.08
N ILE A 95 -14.04 -4.61 -2.88
CA ILE A 95 -15.38 -5.00 -2.43
C ILE A 95 -16.09 -5.74 -3.57
N GLY A 96 -15.91 -7.07 -3.60
CA GLY A 96 -16.59 -7.99 -4.52
C GLY A 96 -15.81 -9.27 -4.86
N SER A 97 -14.49 -9.30 -4.68
CA SER A 97 -13.69 -10.50 -4.97
C SER A 97 -12.58 -10.72 -3.94
N ASP A 98 -12.71 -11.80 -3.17
CA ASP A 98 -11.78 -12.16 -2.10
C ASP A 98 -10.37 -12.55 -2.57
N ARG A 99 -10.12 -12.55 -3.90
CA ARG A 99 -8.98 -13.24 -4.50
C ARG A 99 -7.95 -12.35 -5.19
N PHE A 100 -8.02 -11.02 -5.11
CA PHE A 100 -6.97 -10.19 -5.73
C PHE A 100 -5.75 -10.05 -4.80
N PRO A 101 -4.62 -10.73 -5.11
CA PRO A 101 -3.42 -10.64 -4.29
C PRO A 101 -2.92 -9.19 -4.21
N VAL A 102 -3.02 -8.42 -5.30
CA VAL A 102 -2.58 -7.02 -5.31
C VAL A 102 -3.27 -6.19 -4.23
N ALA A 103 -4.59 -6.34 -4.04
CA ALA A 103 -5.32 -5.55 -3.06
C ALA A 103 -4.95 -5.90 -1.60
N GLN A 104 -4.63 -7.17 -1.31
CA GLN A 104 -4.11 -7.59 -0.01
C GLN A 104 -2.71 -7.02 0.24
N ALA A 105 -1.83 -7.08 -0.77
CA ALA A 105 -0.49 -6.51 -0.70
C ALA A 105 -0.55 -4.99 -0.51
N SER A 106 -1.46 -4.31 -1.21
CA SER A 106 -1.72 -2.88 -1.06
C SER A 106 -2.18 -2.52 0.35
N ALA A 107 -3.12 -3.29 0.93
CA ALA A 107 -3.57 -3.05 2.31
C ALA A 107 -2.44 -3.26 3.33
N LEU A 108 -1.60 -4.28 3.14
CA LEU A 108 -0.42 -4.51 3.96
C LEU A 108 0.58 -3.37 3.82
N ALA A 109 0.85 -2.91 2.60
CA ALA A 109 1.78 -1.82 2.35
C ALA A 109 1.30 -0.49 2.95
N LEU A 110 -0.01 -0.18 2.89
CA LEU A 110 -0.60 0.97 3.58
C LEU A 110 -0.50 0.84 5.12
N SER A 111 -0.68 -0.37 5.65
CA SER A 111 -0.50 -0.62 7.09
C SER A 111 0.95 -0.41 7.51
N GLY A 112 1.90 -0.88 6.70
CA GLY A 112 3.33 -0.65 6.90
C GLY A 112 3.69 0.83 6.82
N LEU A 113 3.12 1.59 5.88
CA LEU A 113 3.28 3.04 5.81
C LEU A 113 2.75 3.73 7.07
N ALA A 114 1.58 3.31 7.57
CA ALA A 114 1.01 3.86 8.80
C ALA A 114 1.94 3.61 10.01
N ILE A 115 2.52 2.41 10.12
CA ILE A 115 3.50 2.09 11.17
C ILE A 115 4.76 2.94 11.02
N ALA A 116 5.28 3.09 9.80
CA ALA A 116 6.43 3.95 9.53
C ALA A 116 6.13 5.43 9.88
N ALA A 117 4.93 5.92 9.60
CA ALA A 117 4.50 7.26 9.98
C ALA A 117 4.42 7.43 11.51
N VAL A 118 3.89 6.44 12.25
CA VAL A 118 3.89 6.44 13.72
C VAL A 118 5.31 6.50 14.26
N MET A 119 6.25 5.73 13.68
CA MET A 119 7.66 5.80 14.06
C MET A 119 8.26 7.18 13.78
N GLY A 120 7.92 7.80 12.64
CA GLY A 120 8.33 9.16 12.31
C GLY A 120 7.78 10.21 13.28
N ILE A 121 6.53 10.08 13.71
CA ILE A 121 5.91 10.98 14.71
C ILE A 121 6.54 10.78 16.10
N ALA A 122 6.85 9.54 16.46
CA ALA A 122 7.48 9.19 17.73
C ALA A 122 8.97 9.57 17.77
N CYS A 123 9.59 9.88 16.63
CA CYS A 123 10.97 10.32 16.56
C CYS A 123 11.10 11.71 17.21
N PRO A 124 11.95 11.87 18.25
CA PRO A 124 12.10 13.15 18.95
C PRO A 124 12.80 14.22 18.08
N HIS A 125 13.49 13.81 17.01
CA HIS A 125 14.19 14.70 16.11
C HIS A 125 13.45 14.82 14.76
N PRO A 126 13.38 16.02 14.15
CA PRO A 126 12.73 16.20 12.84
C PRO A 126 13.47 15.50 11.69
N MET A 127 14.76 15.19 11.87
CA MET A 127 15.55 14.37 10.97
C MET A 127 15.78 12.99 11.58
N MET A 128 15.18 11.95 10.99
CA MET A 128 15.26 10.59 11.52
C MET A 128 16.68 10.03 11.51
N LEU A 129 17.48 10.40 10.50
CA LEU A 129 18.87 9.97 10.40
C LEU A 129 19.73 10.52 11.54
N GLU A 130 19.58 11.80 11.88
CA GLU A 130 20.33 12.41 12.98
C GLU A 130 19.96 11.79 14.32
N TRP A 131 18.67 11.53 14.55
CA TRP A 131 18.24 10.79 15.74
C TRP A 131 18.82 9.38 15.77
N TRP A 132 18.78 8.66 14.65
CA TRP A 132 19.30 7.31 14.54
C TRP A 132 20.78 7.24 14.89
N VAL A 133 21.58 8.15 14.35
CA VAL A 133 23.01 8.28 14.65
C VAL A 133 23.25 8.55 16.15
N GLY A 134 22.34 9.25 16.82
CA GLY A 134 22.38 9.45 18.28
C GLY A 134 22.08 8.19 19.10
N THR A 135 21.54 7.13 18.51
CA THR A 135 21.29 5.86 19.21
C THR A 135 22.57 5.02 19.32
N PRO A 136 22.70 4.11 20.31
CA PRO A 136 23.89 3.26 20.44
C PRO A 136 24.17 2.41 19.19
N ILE A 137 23.12 1.93 18.52
CA ILE A 137 23.25 1.08 17.32
C ILE A 137 23.69 1.93 16.12
N GLY A 138 23.05 3.07 15.89
CA GLY A 138 23.42 3.97 14.79
C GLY A 138 24.81 4.57 14.96
N ALA A 139 25.18 4.96 16.18
CA ALA A 139 26.53 5.42 16.50
C ALA A 139 27.58 4.33 16.28
N LEU A 140 27.32 3.10 16.70
CA LEU A 140 28.23 1.98 16.47
C LEU A 140 28.42 1.71 14.98
N ALA A 141 27.33 1.65 14.21
CA ALA A 141 27.39 1.43 12.76
C ALA A 141 28.17 2.56 12.05
N GLN A 142 27.92 3.82 12.42
CA GLN A 142 28.63 4.96 11.85
C GLN A 142 30.11 4.96 12.20
N ASN A 143 30.46 4.70 13.46
CA ASN A 143 31.85 4.77 13.92
C ASN A 143 32.71 3.64 13.36
N GLN A 144 32.14 2.46 13.11
CA GLN A 144 32.88 1.30 12.63
C GLN A 144 32.91 1.20 11.10
N LEU A 145 31.81 1.54 10.43
CA LEU A 145 31.61 1.25 9.01
C LEU A 145 31.25 2.50 8.18
N GLY A 146 31.13 3.66 8.81
CA GLY A 146 30.77 4.92 8.16
C GLY A 146 29.27 5.19 8.11
N LEU A 147 28.92 6.41 7.68
CA LEU A 147 27.53 6.89 7.61
C LEU A 147 26.66 5.97 6.74
N GLU A 148 27.21 5.47 5.64
CA GLU A 148 26.53 4.60 4.67
C GLU A 148 26.05 3.27 5.25
N ALA A 149 26.83 2.68 6.15
CA ALA A 149 26.40 1.46 6.84
C ALA A 149 25.32 1.77 7.88
N SER A 150 25.39 2.94 8.51
CA SER A 150 24.39 3.40 9.48
C SER A 150 23.04 3.67 8.81
N THR A 151 23.03 4.35 7.66
CA THR A 151 21.81 4.63 6.87
C THR A 151 21.20 3.35 6.30
N LEU A 152 22.02 2.41 5.83
CA LEU A 152 21.57 1.08 5.43
C LEU A 152 20.90 0.35 6.60
N CYS A 153 21.53 0.37 7.78
CA CYS A 153 20.98 -0.26 8.99
C CYS A 153 19.65 0.38 9.41
N LEU A 154 19.55 1.70 9.37
CA LEU A 154 18.30 2.42 9.63
C LEU A 154 17.18 1.99 8.68
N GLY A 155 17.46 2.00 7.36
CA GLY A 155 16.51 1.56 6.33
C GLY A 155 16.04 0.13 6.56
N LEU A 156 16.99 -0.77 6.85
CA LEU A 156 16.72 -2.17 7.17
C LEU A 156 15.81 -2.28 8.39
N CYS A 157 16.19 -1.69 9.52
CA CYS A 157 15.43 -1.78 10.77
C CYS A 157 14.01 -1.23 10.63
N LEU A 158 13.85 -0.05 10.02
CA LEU A 158 12.55 0.58 9.84
C LEU A 158 11.63 -0.29 8.97
N ALA A 159 12.15 -0.78 7.84
CA ALA A 159 11.38 -1.60 6.92
C ALA A 159 11.05 -2.99 7.49
N VAL A 160 11.97 -3.58 8.27
CA VAL A 160 11.71 -4.82 9.00
C VAL A 160 10.59 -4.63 10.03
N ILE A 161 10.60 -3.53 10.79
CA ILE A 161 9.57 -3.24 11.78
C ILE A 161 8.23 -2.97 11.08
N ALA A 162 8.20 -2.07 10.09
CA ALA A 162 6.98 -1.72 9.36
C ALA A 162 6.37 -2.94 8.66
N GLY A 163 7.17 -3.69 7.90
CA GLY A 163 6.73 -4.90 7.21
C GLY A 163 6.37 -6.02 8.17
N GLY A 164 7.20 -6.25 9.19
CA GLY A 164 7.01 -7.30 10.18
C GLY A 164 5.75 -7.13 11.00
N VAL A 165 5.53 -5.93 11.54
CA VAL A 165 4.31 -5.61 12.32
C VAL A 165 3.08 -5.63 11.42
N ALA A 166 3.13 -5.04 10.21
CA ALA A 166 2.00 -5.08 9.28
C ALA A 166 1.63 -6.52 8.88
N SER A 167 2.61 -7.35 8.53
CA SER A 167 2.40 -8.76 8.19
C SER A 167 1.88 -9.55 9.39
N PHE A 168 2.42 -9.34 10.59
CA PHE A 168 1.97 -10.02 11.80
C PHE A 168 0.51 -9.67 12.12
N LEU A 169 0.16 -8.38 12.08
CA LEU A 169 -1.22 -7.92 12.27
C LEU A 169 -2.15 -8.54 11.23
N ALA A 170 -1.79 -8.50 9.94
CA ALA A 170 -2.57 -9.12 8.86
C ALA A 170 -2.80 -10.62 9.11
N ILE A 171 -1.76 -11.35 9.51
CA ILE A 171 -1.88 -12.78 9.84
C ILE A 171 -2.77 -13.00 11.06
N SER A 172 -2.66 -12.17 12.09
CA SER A 172 -3.43 -12.30 13.34
C SER A 172 -4.93 -12.13 13.13
N ILE A 173 -5.33 -11.27 12.19
CA ILE A 173 -6.73 -11.07 11.79
C ILE A 173 -7.20 -12.02 10.67
N GLY A 174 -6.39 -13.03 10.34
CA GLY A 174 -6.73 -14.07 9.38
C GLY A 174 -6.61 -13.66 7.91
N TRP A 175 -5.98 -12.53 7.58
CA TRP A 175 -5.77 -12.15 6.19
C TRP A 175 -4.83 -13.13 5.47
N VAL A 176 -5.14 -13.38 4.20
CA VAL A 176 -4.20 -14.02 3.28
C VAL A 176 -3.21 -12.94 2.88
N VAL A 177 -1.92 -13.20 3.11
CA VAL A 177 -0.86 -12.32 2.64
C VAL A 177 -0.35 -12.92 1.33
N PRO A 178 -0.49 -12.20 0.21
CA PRO A 178 0.03 -12.63 -1.07
C PRO A 178 1.55 -12.68 -0.97
N GLY A 179 2.18 -13.61 -1.69
CA GLY A 179 3.59 -13.98 -1.54
C GLY A 179 4.54 -12.83 -1.23
N ALA A 180 5.59 -13.12 -0.45
CA ALA A 180 6.45 -12.12 0.18
C ALA A 180 6.98 -11.05 -0.78
N ILE A 181 7.35 -11.43 -2.01
CA ILE A 181 7.91 -10.51 -3.01
C ILE A 181 6.94 -9.39 -3.38
N LEU A 182 5.68 -9.70 -3.74
CA LEU A 182 4.71 -8.68 -4.15
C LEU A 182 4.42 -7.69 -3.02
N SER A 183 4.22 -8.21 -1.81
CA SER A 183 3.97 -7.42 -0.61
C SER A 183 5.17 -6.54 -0.24
N ALA A 184 6.39 -7.09 -0.30
CA ALA A 184 7.62 -6.35 -0.04
C ALA A 184 7.87 -5.26 -1.08
N SER A 185 7.64 -5.54 -2.37
CA SER A 185 7.80 -4.55 -3.44
C SER A 185 6.83 -3.39 -3.28
N LEU A 186 5.55 -3.65 -2.95
CA LEU A 186 4.58 -2.59 -2.71
C LEU A 186 4.91 -1.77 -1.44
N LEU A 187 5.36 -2.44 -0.37
CA LEU A 187 5.84 -1.77 0.83
C LEU A 187 7.02 -0.84 0.53
N PHE A 188 8.02 -1.35 -0.20
CA PHE A 188 9.17 -0.56 -0.65
C PHE A 188 8.73 0.66 -1.46
N VAL A 189 7.92 0.47 -2.51
CA VAL A 189 7.46 1.55 -3.41
C VAL A 189 6.69 2.64 -2.65
N ILE A 190 5.86 2.26 -1.67
CA ILE A 190 5.05 3.23 -0.91
C ILE A 190 5.89 4.02 0.09
N ILE A 191 6.88 3.39 0.73
CA ILE A 191 7.68 4.03 1.78
C ILE A 191 8.86 4.81 1.17
N TRP A 192 9.43 4.35 0.04
CA TRP A 192 10.62 4.95 -0.57
C TRP A 192 10.56 6.47 -0.77
N PRO A 193 9.45 7.09 -1.21
CA PRO A 193 9.38 8.56 -1.34
C PRO A 193 9.63 9.31 -0.04
N ALA A 194 9.23 8.77 1.12
CA ALA A 194 9.51 9.36 2.43
C ALA A 194 11.02 9.48 2.69
N PHE A 195 11.76 8.45 2.29
CA PHE A 195 13.21 8.40 2.44
C PHE A 195 13.93 9.27 1.41
N ALA A 196 13.44 9.30 0.18
CA ALA A 196 13.95 10.21 -0.85
C ALA A 196 13.87 11.66 -0.36
N VAL A 197 12.73 12.07 0.22
CA VAL A 197 12.55 13.42 0.78
C VAL A 197 13.50 13.68 1.96
N GLN A 198 13.70 12.71 2.86
CA GLN A 198 14.63 12.87 3.99
C GLN A 198 16.11 12.87 3.55
N SER A 199 16.42 12.33 2.38
CA SER A 199 17.77 12.30 1.81
C SER A 199 18.09 13.55 0.98
N LEU A 200 17.12 14.47 0.80
CA LEU A 200 17.36 15.72 0.09
C LEU A 200 18.36 16.56 0.90
N GLY A 201 19.58 16.69 0.38
CA GLY A 201 20.71 17.34 1.06
C GLY A 201 21.81 16.37 1.52
N SER A 202 21.58 15.05 1.46
CA SER A 202 22.63 14.05 1.71
C SER A 202 23.44 13.72 0.45
N THR A 203 24.53 12.98 0.63
CA THR A 203 25.35 12.47 -0.49
C THR A 203 24.59 11.38 -1.26
N GLU A 204 24.93 11.19 -2.54
CA GLU A 204 24.34 10.13 -3.38
C GLU A 204 24.52 8.71 -2.79
N PRO A 205 25.68 8.34 -2.23
CA PRO A 205 25.84 7.05 -1.58
C PRO A 205 24.85 6.83 -0.44
N THR A 206 24.54 7.87 0.35
CA THR A 206 23.58 7.80 1.47
C THR A 206 22.18 7.43 0.99
N LEU A 207 21.74 7.98 -0.14
CA LEU A 207 20.46 7.61 -0.74
C LEU A 207 20.46 6.15 -1.22
N ILE A 208 21.55 5.69 -1.85
CA ILE A 208 21.68 4.32 -2.35
C ILE A 208 21.67 3.33 -1.19
N SER A 209 22.51 3.56 -0.18
CA SER A 209 22.63 2.69 1.00
C SER A 209 21.30 2.58 1.74
N TRP A 210 20.60 3.70 1.89
CA TRP A 210 19.29 3.72 2.53
C TRP A 210 18.21 2.99 1.71
N THR A 211 18.22 3.18 0.39
CA THR A 211 17.33 2.48 -0.55
C THR A 211 17.54 0.96 -0.51
N VAL A 212 18.80 0.52 -0.49
CA VAL A 212 19.15 -0.90 -0.37
C VAL A 212 18.69 -1.46 0.97
N GLY A 213 18.94 -0.74 2.07
CA GLY A 213 18.46 -1.12 3.41
C GLY A 213 16.94 -1.29 3.45
N LEU A 214 16.20 -0.32 2.89
CA LEU A 214 14.74 -0.37 2.80
C LEU A 214 14.24 -1.57 1.98
N ALA A 215 14.86 -1.86 0.84
CA ALA A 215 14.48 -3.00 -0.01
C ALA A 215 14.70 -4.35 0.68
N LEU A 216 15.88 -4.53 1.29
CA LEU A 216 16.21 -5.73 2.06
C LEU A 216 15.29 -5.87 3.27
N GLY A 217 15.10 -4.79 4.03
CA GLY A 217 14.29 -4.82 5.23
C GLY A 217 12.80 -5.05 4.94
N SER A 218 12.28 -4.51 3.82
CA SER A 218 10.90 -4.79 3.38
C SER A 218 10.71 -6.27 3.06
N THR A 219 11.70 -6.88 2.40
CA THR A 219 11.68 -8.30 2.04
C THR A 219 11.74 -9.19 3.29
N ILE A 220 12.68 -8.90 4.19
CA ILE A 220 12.87 -9.64 5.45
C ILE A 220 11.65 -9.48 6.36
N GLY A 221 11.20 -8.24 6.55
CA GLY A 221 10.07 -7.89 7.41
C GLY A 221 8.80 -8.62 7.01
N VAL A 222 8.52 -8.71 5.70
CA VAL A 222 7.35 -9.46 5.21
C VAL A 222 7.58 -10.97 5.24
N ALA A 223 8.78 -11.45 4.90
CA ALA A 223 9.06 -12.88 4.79
C ALA A 223 9.05 -13.62 6.14
N ILE A 224 9.58 -13.02 7.20
CA ILE A 224 9.71 -13.67 8.52
C ILE A 224 8.34 -14.10 9.08
N PRO A 225 7.33 -13.22 9.23
CA PRO A 225 6.02 -13.62 9.76
C PRO A 225 5.33 -14.68 8.89
N LEU A 226 5.54 -14.66 7.58
CA LEU A 226 5.00 -15.67 6.66
C LEU A 226 5.67 -17.03 6.84
N ALA A 227 6.98 -17.05 7.05
CA ALA A 227 7.71 -18.27 7.37
C ALA A 227 7.25 -18.86 8.70
N VAL A 228 7.12 -18.02 9.74
CA VAL A 228 6.62 -18.43 11.07
C VAL A 228 5.22 -19.04 10.97
N ARG A 229 4.30 -18.42 10.22
CA ARG A 229 2.95 -18.95 9.99
C ARG A 229 2.94 -20.33 9.32
N ARG A 230 3.91 -20.63 8.44
CA ARG A 230 4.02 -21.94 7.77
C ARG A 230 4.57 -23.03 8.70
N VAL A 231 5.45 -22.65 9.63
CA VAL A 231 6.12 -23.59 10.54
C VAL A 231 5.26 -23.92 11.76
N LEU A 232 4.57 -22.93 12.35
CA LEU A 232 3.80 -23.11 13.59
C LEU A 232 2.75 -24.25 13.56
N PRO A 233 1.93 -24.44 12.50
CA PRO A 233 0.97 -25.52 12.45
C PRO A 233 1.61 -26.91 12.48
N ARG A 234 2.83 -27.06 11.92
CA ARG A 234 3.57 -28.33 11.90
C ARG A 234 4.05 -28.75 13.29
N LEU A 235 4.16 -27.81 14.22
CA LEU A 235 4.55 -28.07 15.60
C LEU A 235 3.35 -28.39 16.51
N ARG A 236 2.11 -28.22 16.03
CA ARG A 236 0.88 -28.41 16.82
C ARG A 236 0.18 -29.75 16.63
N THR A 237 0.65 -30.62 15.74
CA THR A 237 0.17 -32.00 15.65
C THR A 237 0.92 -32.86 16.65
N PRO A 238 0.31 -33.26 17.79
CA PRO A 238 0.89 -34.28 18.65
C PRO A 238 0.98 -35.59 17.87
N ALA A 239 2.13 -36.25 17.98
CA ALA A 239 2.34 -37.61 17.48
C ALA A 239 1.54 -38.62 18.30
#